data_AF-A0AA48L3Z5-F1
#
_entry.id   AF-A0AA48L3Z5-F1
#
_cell.length_a   1.000
_cell.length_b   1.000
_cell.length_c   1.000
_cell.angle_alpha   90.00
_cell.angle_beta   90.00
_cell.angle_gamma   90.00
#
_symmetry.space_group_name_H-M   'P 1'
#
loop_
_entity.id
_entity.type
_entity.pdbx_description
1 polymer ?
#
loop_
_entity_poly.entity_id
_entity_poly.type
_entity_poly.pdbx_seq_one_letter_code
_entity_poly.pdbx_strand_id
1 'polypeptide(L)'
;MAQSIPMPRRAPTSDNGSLSPLAKSPPSASTIEYASSAPMAKTMHAADGTEDEAIPSHLYAKLPPNFLTRGPKGDVPDYLRMILMSKVYSSPLNLVETPLMYAANLSKKLGCEIYLKREDLQPVFSFKIRGAYNMMASLSEEEKRKGVITCSAGNHAQGVALSGQKLGIKATVLMPTSTPSIKVNNVRRYGGNAVLHGDDFDAAKAECLRRSEAEGLTFIPPYDDPYVIAGQGTIAMEICRQIMDPSTVDGVFAAVGGAGLVAGIASYMKRVVGPQTAVYGVETPDGDAMDRSLKAGHRVLLPEVGPFADGTAVRIVGEEPFRVCKELLDGVVLADNDEICAAIQDVYEDTRSIPEPSGALALAGLKGYIIRNNLQGSGKTFVAVVSGGNMNFGRLRFVAERAEIGEGREVLMSFRVPEKPGSFIKLHSYLLPRAVTEFSYRYNSPDYGYIICSFYLKGSSSRTGPPTPTERQKEIKDIIADLAKLDIEAADYTENEFAKSHLRHLVGGRSTVAHERLFRFEFPERPGALGRFLSVLKPNWNISLFHYRNHGADVGKVLVGLQPPPNGGNGGSVADLNAFLAELNYPFVEETANVAYRRFLLNGTP
;
A
#
# COMPACT_ATOMS: atom_id res chain seq x y z
N MET A 1 0.23 -45.33 -44.75
CA MET A 1 0.00 -43.91 -45.06
C MET A 1 0.06 -43.12 -43.77
N ALA A 2 1.15 -42.39 -43.54
CA ALA A 2 1.23 -41.29 -42.59
C ALA A 2 2.44 -40.46 -43.03
N GLN A 3 2.15 -39.31 -43.64
CA GLN A 3 3.11 -38.43 -44.28
C GLN A 3 3.84 -37.57 -43.25
N SER A 4 5.13 -37.40 -43.50
CA SER A 4 6.04 -36.44 -42.89
C SER A 4 5.64 -34.99 -43.22
N ILE A 5 5.80 -34.09 -42.25
CA ILE A 5 5.78 -32.64 -42.49
C ILE A 5 7.00 -32.00 -41.79
N PRO A 6 7.71 -31.05 -42.43
CA PRO A 6 9.12 -30.74 -42.18
C PRO A 6 9.35 -29.47 -41.33
N MET A 7 10.52 -29.38 -40.71
CA MET A 7 11.04 -28.13 -40.14
C MET A 7 11.38 -27.10 -41.23
N PRO A 8 11.19 -25.79 -40.99
CA PRO A 8 11.91 -24.74 -41.70
C PRO A 8 13.04 -24.10 -40.89
N ARG A 9 14.03 -23.65 -41.66
CA ARG A 9 15.37 -23.19 -41.31
C ARG A 9 15.40 -21.79 -40.64
N ARG A 10 16.42 -21.57 -39.81
CA ARG A 10 16.89 -20.25 -39.35
C ARG A 10 17.56 -19.46 -40.47
N ALA A 11 17.31 -18.15 -40.50
CA ALA A 11 18.19 -17.10 -41.01
C ALA A 11 18.06 -15.85 -40.11
N PRO A 12 19.08 -14.96 -40.05
CA PRO A 12 19.34 -14.09 -38.91
C PRO A 12 18.60 -12.75 -38.99
N THR A 13 18.10 -12.25 -37.86
CA THR A 13 17.53 -10.90 -37.71
C THR A 13 18.54 -9.96 -37.06
N SER A 14 18.86 -8.88 -37.76
CA SER A 14 19.56 -7.70 -37.27
C SER A 14 18.61 -6.79 -36.47
N ASP A 15 19.17 -6.17 -35.44
CA ASP A 15 18.59 -5.20 -34.51
C ASP A 15 17.78 -4.07 -35.14
N ASN A 16 16.62 -3.78 -34.54
CA ASN A 16 16.31 -2.50 -33.86
C ASN A 16 14.83 -2.52 -33.45
N GLY A 17 14.56 -2.99 -32.23
CA GLY A 17 13.23 -2.98 -31.62
C GLY A 17 13.20 -2.04 -30.42
N SER A 18 12.55 -0.89 -30.59
CA SER A 18 12.13 0.00 -29.52
C SER A 18 11.33 -0.77 -28.46
N LEU A 19 11.76 -0.68 -27.19
CA LEU A 19 11.04 -1.23 -26.05
C LEU A 19 9.65 -0.56 -25.94
N SER A 20 8.60 -1.34 -26.21
CA SER A 20 7.22 -1.00 -25.88
C SER A 20 7.04 -0.94 -24.36
N PRO A 21 6.12 -0.11 -23.83
CA PRO A 21 5.83 -0.07 -22.39
C PRO A 21 5.18 -1.40 -21.97
N LEU A 22 5.98 -2.29 -21.38
CA LEU A 22 5.53 -3.60 -20.96
C LEU A 22 4.71 -3.51 -19.66
N ALA A 23 3.42 -3.79 -19.85
CA ALA A 23 2.55 -4.62 -19.02
C ALA A 23 2.34 -4.22 -17.55
N LYS A 24 1.18 -3.59 -17.34
CA LYS A 24 0.41 -3.58 -16.10
C LYS A 24 0.29 -4.99 -15.51
N SER A 25 0.34 -5.09 -14.19
CA SER A 25 0.21 -6.31 -13.40
C SER A 25 -0.97 -7.18 -13.86
N PRO A 26 -0.81 -8.52 -13.94
CA PRO A 26 -1.93 -9.42 -14.25
C PRO A 26 -2.93 -9.46 -13.07
N PRO A 27 -4.24 -9.59 -13.34
CA PRO A 27 -5.26 -9.69 -12.31
C PRO A 27 -5.06 -10.95 -11.47
N SER A 28 -5.07 -10.80 -10.14
CA SER A 28 -5.01 -11.94 -9.23
C SER A 28 -6.36 -12.68 -9.24
N ALA A 29 -6.34 -13.96 -9.62
CA ALA A 29 -7.54 -14.79 -9.83
C ALA A 29 -8.24 -15.27 -8.53
N SER A 30 -8.13 -14.50 -7.43
CA SER A 30 -8.87 -14.77 -6.19
C SER A 30 -9.20 -13.45 -5.49
N THR A 31 -10.11 -12.68 -6.08
CA THR A 31 -10.56 -11.40 -5.53
C THR A 31 -11.93 -11.61 -4.88
N ILE A 32 -11.98 -11.50 -3.55
CA ILE A 32 -13.24 -11.24 -2.86
C ILE A 32 -13.54 -9.76 -3.09
N GLU A 33 -14.63 -9.45 -3.79
CA GLU A 33 -15.05 -8.07 -4.05
C GLU A 33 -15.45 -7.38 -2.74
N TYR A 34 -14.67 -6.38 -2.32
CA TYR A 34 -14.95 -5.49 -1.20
C TYR A 34 -15.17 -4.04 -1.68
N ALA A 35 -15.89 -3.85 -2.80
CA ALA A 35 -16.04 -2.51 -3.38
C ALA A 35 -17.34 -1.82 -2.92
N SER A 36 -17.24 -0.75 -2.11
CA SER A 36 -18.41 0.05 -1.76
C SER A 36 -18.82 0.99 -2.92
N SER A 37 -19.77 0.56 -3.74
CA SER A 37 -20.35 1.38 -4.82
C SER A 37 -21.57 2.18 -4.33
N ALA A 38 -21.78 3.39 -4.83
CA ALA A 38 -23.06 4.10 -4.70
C ALA A 38 -24.15 3.35 -5.52
N PRO A 39 -25.45 3.52 -5.22
CA PRO A 39 -26.49 3.12 -6.16
C PRO A 39 -26.32 3.92 -7.47
N MET A 40 -26.45 3.30 -8.64
CA MET A 40 -26.60 4.08 -9.87
C MET A 40 -28.02 4.63 -9.93
N ALA A 41 -28.17 5.94 -10.17
CA ALA A 41 -29.45 6.54 -10.49
C ALA A 41 -30.07 5.85 -11.73
N LYS A 42 -31.40 5.66 -11.73
CA LYS A 42 -32.17 5.09 -12.86
C LYS A 42 -32.31 6.05 -14.07
N THR A 43 -31.49 7.09 -14.16
CA THR A 43 -31.54 8.06 -15.24
C THR A 43 -30.79 7.54 -16.46
N MET A 44 -31.51 7.44 -17.58
CA MET A 44 -30.95 7.14 -18.90
C MET A 44 -29.84 8.15 -19.21
N HIS A 45 -28.59 7.72 -19.27
CA HIS A 45 -27.56 8.53 -19.92
C HIS A 45 -27.63 8.30 -21.43
N ALA A 46 -27.85 9.40 -22.13
CA ALA A 46 -27.63 9.52 -23.57
C ALA A 46 -26.15 9.24 -23.87
N ALA A 47 -25.91 8.67 -25.05
CA ALA A 47 -24.63 8.16 -25.50
C ALA A 47 -23.66 9.23 -26.04
N ASP A 48 -23.86 10.51 -25.73
CA ASP A 48 -23.01 11.62 -26.16
C ASP A 48 -22.40 12.35 -24.95
N GLY A 49 -21.10 12.11 -24.70
CA GLY A 49 -20.35 12.69 -23.58
C GLY A 49 -20.10 14.21 -23.69
N THR A 50 -21.15 15.02 -23.87
CA THR A 50 -21.08 16.46 -24.10
C THR A 50 -21.86 17.32 -23.10
N GLU A 51 -22.57 16.75 -22.14
CA GLU A 51 -23.25 17.52 -21.08
C GLU A 51 -22.68 17.23 -19.69
N ASP A 52 -22.40 18.31 -18.93
CA ASP A 52 -22.05 18.25 -17.51
C ASP A 52 -23.13 17.47 -16.72
N GLU A 53 -22.73 16.58 -15.81
CA GLU A 53 -23.70 15.92 -14.92
C GLU A 53 -24.59 16.94 -14.20
N ALA A 54 -25.90 16.71 -14.23
CA ALA A 54 -26.87 17.57 -13.58
C ALA A 54 -26.65 17.60 -12.06
N ILE A 55 -27.02 18.71 -11.43
CA ILE A 55 -27.01 18.83 -9.97
C ILE A 55 -27.87 17.70 -9.36
N PRO A 56 -27.35 16.89 -8.42
CA PRO A 56 -28.06 15.76 -7.84
C PRO A 56 -29.08 16.23 -6.79
N SER A 57 -30.05 17.04 -7.22
CA SER A 57 -31.06 17.69 -6.37
C SER A 57 -31.92 16.71 -5.57
N HIS A 58 -32.03 15.46 -6.01
CA HIS A 58 -32.70 14.39 -5.28
C HIS A 58 -32.05 14.09 -3.92
N LEU A 59 -30.74 14.35 -3.75
CA LEU A 59 -30.03 14.20 -2.47
C LEU A 59 -30.34 15.35 -1.50
N TYR A 60 -30.88 16.47 -1.99
CA TYR A 60 -31.09 17.68 -1.20
C TYR A 60 -32.52 17.83 -0.70
N ALA A 61 -33.44 16.97 -1.15
CA ALA A 61 -34.88 17.11 -0.91
C ALA A 61 -35.27 17.20 0.58
N LYS A 62 -34.44 16.63 1.48
CA LYS A 62 -34.63 16.66 2.94
C LYS A 62 -33.85 17.77 3.65
N LEU A 63 -33.03 18.55 2.93
CA LEU A 63 -32.25 19.63 3.54
C LEU A 63 -33.16 20.82 3.87
N PRO A 64 -33.03 21.39 5.08
CA PRO A 64 -33.68 22.65 5.42
C PRO A 64 -33.30 23.78 4.43
N PRO A 65 -34.20 24.71 4.08
CA PRO A 65 -33.91 25.79 3.14
C PRO A 65 -32.70 26.65 3.51
N ASN A 66 -32.40 26.78 4.81
CA ASN A 66 -31.23 27.54 5.30
C ASN A 66 -29.89 26.81 5.09
N PHE A 67 -29.90 25.53 4.72
CA PHE A 67 -28.73 24.76 4.32
C PHE A 67 -28.51 24.74 2.81
N LEU A 68 -29.28 25.52 2.05
CA LEU A 68 -29.14 25.65 0.61
C LEU A 68 -28.64 27.06 0.26
N THR A 69 -27.69 27.14 -0.66
CA THR A 69 -27.33 28.37 -1.36
C THR A 69 -28.05 28.39 -2.71
N ARG A 70 -28.69 29.53 -3.02
CA ARG A 70 -29.37 29.71 -4.30
C ARG A 70 -28.37 30.01 -5.39
N GLY A 71 -28.38 29.22 -6.45
CA GLY A 71 -27.51 29.36 -7.61
C GLY A 71 -28.30 29.45 -8.93
N PRO A 72 -27.70 30.03 -9.98
CA PRO A 72 -28.35 30.13 -11.30
C PRO A 72 -28.59 28.76 -11.97
N LYS A 73 -27.84 27.72 -11.58
CA LYS A 73 -28.00 26.35 -12.07
C LYS A 73 -28.88 25.46 -11.17
N GLY A 74 -29.41 26.01 -10.06
CA GLY A 74 -30.14 25.28 -9.03
C GLY A 74 -29.59 25.53 -7.62
N ASP A 75 -30.36 25.11 -6.61
CA ASP A 75 -29.96 25.20 -5.21
C ASP A 75 -28.97 24.08 -4.87
N VAL A 76 -27.89 24.41 -4.15
CA VAL A 76 -26.85 23.46 -3.72
C VAL A 76 -26.60 23.56 -2.21
N PRO A 77 -26.06 22.51 -1.57
CA PRO A 77 -25.76 22.55 -0.13
C PRO A 77 -24.75 23.65 0.25
N ASP A 78 -25.08 24.43 1.28
CA ASP A 78 -24.15 25.33 1.96
C ASP A 78 -23.24 24.53 2.91
N TYR A 79 -22.21 23.91 2.35
CA TYR A 79 -21.31 23.06 3.14
C TYR A 79 -20.63 23.81 4.29
N LEU A 80 -20.30 25.10 4.14
CA LEU A 80 -19.70 25.84 5.26
C LEU A 80 -20.66 25.89 6.44
N ARG A 81 -21.92 26.28 6.20
CA ARG A 81 -22.94 26.31 7.26
C ARG A 81 -23.20 24.91 7.82
N MET A 82 -23.33 23.90 6.96
CA MET A 82 -23.59 22.52 7.39
C MET A 82 -22.44 21.93 8.22
N ILE A 83 -21.18 22.25 7.89
CA ILE A 83 -19.99 21.82 8.65
C ILE A 83 -19.98 22.50 10.03
N LEU A 84 -20.21 23.81 10.09
CA LEU A 84 -20.25 24.55 11.35
C LEU A 84 -21.42 24.13 12.26
N MET A 85 -22.52 23.66 11.67
CA MET A 85 -23.70 23.14 12.40
C MET A 85 -23.69 21.62 12.55
N SER A 86 -22.58 20.97 12.22
CA SER A 86 -22.41 19.52 12.34
C SER A 86 -22.56 19.06 13.79
N LYS A 87 -23.22 17.92 13.98
CA LYS A 87 -23.53 17.39 15.31
C LYS A 87 -22.40 16.55 15.91
N VAL A 88 -21.28 16.35 15.21
CA VAL A 88 -20.23 15.37 15.62
C VAL A 88 -19.67 15.59 17.03
N TYR A 89 -19.58 16.83 17.51
CA TYR A 89 -19.10 17.16 18.86
C TYR A 89 -20.23 17.22 19.91
N SER A 90 -21.49 17.08 19.48
CA SER A 90 -22.64 17.15 20.36
C SER A 90 -22.86 15.82 21.10
N SER A 91 -23.48 15.92 22.28
CA SER A 91 -24.01 14.78 23.02
C SER A 91 -25.00 13.99 22.15
N PRO A 92 -25.05 12.65 22.25
CA PRO A 92 -24.28 11.78 23.15
C PRO A 92 -22.95 11.24 22.63
N LEU A 93 -22.56 11.50 21.37
CA LEU A 93 -21.27 11.02 20.86
C LEU A 93 -20.09 11.75 21.51
N ASN A 94 -20.13 13.09 21.53
CA ASN A 94 -19.04 13.94 22.02
C ASN A 94 -17.69 13.55 21.42
N LEU A 95 -17.61 13.52 20.09
CA LEU A 95 -16.37 13.19 19.39
C LEU A 95 -15.25 14.15 19.81
N VAL A 96 -14.04 13.64 19.98
CA VAL A 96 -12.88 14.47 20.35
C VAL A 96 -12.24 15.00 19.06
N GLU A 97 -11.82 16.25 19.09
CA GLU A 97 -10.97 16.84 18.06
C GLU A 97 -9.65 16.05 18.00
N THR A 98 -9.31 15.51 16.84
CA THR A 98 -8.11 14.67 16.72
C THR A 98 -6.86 15.51 16.64
N PRO A 99 -5.70 15.01 17.09
CA PRO A 99 -4.45 15.75 16.97
C PRO A 99 -4.08 16.06 15.51
N LEU A 100 -3.56 17.27 15.30
CA LEU A 100 -2.73 17.62 14.15
C LEU A 100 -1.27 17.58 14.58
N MET A 101 -0.55 16.52 14.20
CA MET A 101 0.80 16.26 14.68
C MET A 101 1.85 16.70 13.67
N TYR A 102 2.85 17.46 14.11
CA TYR A 102 4.03 17.74 13.30
C TYR A 102 4.88 16.47 13.17
N ALA A 103 5.13 16.04 11.93
CA ALA A 103 5.96 14.87 11.62
C ALA A 103 7.42 15.31 11.50
N ALA A 104 8.14 15.35 12.62
CA ALA A 104 9.47 15.94 12.71
C ALA A 104 10.51 15.25 11.82
N ASN A 105 10.50 13.91 11.77
CA ASN A 105 11.45 13.14 10.97
C ASN A 105 11.16 13.35 9.49
N LEU A 106 9.89 13.20 9.08
CA LEU A 106 9.50 13.39 7.68
C LEU A 106 9.68 14.83 7.20
N SER A 107 9.38 15.82 8.05
CA SER A 107 9.59 17.24 7.74
C SER A 107 11.06 17.55 7.48
N LYS A 108 11.94 17.06 8.36
CA LYS A 108 13.40 17.17 8.17
C LYS A 108 13.86 16.46 6.90
N LYS A 109 13.33 15.26 6.62
CA LYS A 109 13.67 14.43 5.46
C LYS A 109 13.30 15.09 4.14
N LEU A 110 12.16 15.78 4.07
CA LEU A 110 11.68 16.44 2.85
C LEU A 110 12.01 17.92 2.78
N GLY A 111 12.51 18.52 3.86
CA GLY A 111 12.75 19.97 3.95
C GLY A 111 11.48 20.79 3.75
N CYS A 112 10.35 20.28 4.25
CA CYS A 112 9.02 20.88 4.25
C CYS A 112 8.42 20.74 5.64
N GLU A 113 7.38 21.50 5.98
CA GLU A 113 6.64 21.30 7.22
C GLU A 113 5.47 20.34 6.98
N ILE A 114 5.56 19.13 7.51
CA ILE A 114 4.56 18.09 7.30
C ILE A 114 3.76 17.87 8.57
N TYR A 115 2.43 17.96 8.45
CA TYR A 115 1.49 17.68 9.52
C TYR A 115 0.61 16.48 9.20
N LEU A 116 0.35 15.66 10.21
CA LEU A 116 -0.51 14.48 10.14
C LEU A 116 -1.79 14.74 10.92
N LYS A 117 -2.94 14.76 10.23
CA LYS A 117 -4.25 14.85 10.87
C LYS A 117 -4.73 13.44 11.26
N ARG A 118 -4.73 13.14 12.56
CA ARG A 118 -4.78 11.77 13.13
C ARG A 118 -6.20 11.22 13.32
N GLU A 119 -6.93 11.05 12.23
CA GLU A 119 -8.28 10.48 12.25
C GLU A 119 -8.34 8.99 12.61
N ASP A 120 -7.21 8.30 12.56
CA ASP A 120 -7.02 6.95 13.09
C ASP A 120 -7.15 6.86 14.62
N LEU A 121 -7.14 8.00 15.34
CA LEU A 121 -7.33 8.06 16.79
C LEU A 121 -8.80 8.20 17.22
N GLN A 122 -9.74 8.20 16.28
CA GLN A 122 -11.16 8.17 16.60
C GLN A 122 -11.57 6.86 17.30
N PRO A 123 -12.71 6.80 18.03
CA PRO A 123 -13.14 5.60 18.76
C PRO A 123 -13.37 4.34 17.91
N VAL A 124 -13.55 4.51 16.59
CA VAL A 124 -13.68 3.43 15.59
C VAL A 124 -12.46 3.36 14.67
N PHE A 125 -11.36 3.99 15.08
CA PHE A 125 -10.07 4.04 14.39
C PHE A 125 -10.14 4.56 12.95
N SER A 126 -11.09 5.44 12.64
CA SER A 126 -11.21 6.12 11.34
C SER A 126 -12.16 7.30 11.39
N PHE A 127 -12.06 8.18 10.40
CA PHE A 127 -12.92 9.37 10.25
C PHE A 127 -14.41 9.07 10.01
N LYS A 128 -14.75 7.85 9.55
CA LYS A 128 -16.09 7.52 9.01
C LYS A 128 -17.23 7.78 10.00
N ILE A 129 -16.94 7.74 11.30
CA ILE A 129 -17.89 8.06 12.36
C ILE A 129 -18.44 9.48 12.26
N ARG A 130 -17.67 10.45 11.74
CA ARG A 130 -18.09 11.85 11.68
C ARG A 130 -19.32 12.02 10.79
N GLY A 131 -19.24 11.62 9.52
CA GLY A 131 -20.37 11.70 8.60
C GLY A 131 -21.51 10.75 8.96
N ALA A 132 -21.21 9.52 9.39
CA ALA A 132 -22.25 8.59 9.84
C ALA A 132 -23.07 9.18 10.98
N TYR A 133 -22.41 9.70 12.02
CA TYR A 133 -23.09 10.33 13.14
C TYR A 133 -23.82 11.60 12.73
N ASN A 134 -23.20 12.48 11.93
CA ASN A 134 -23.81 13.76 11.55
C ASN A 134 -25.13 13.55 10.80
N MET A 135 -25.16 12.59 9.86
CA MET A 135 -26.38 12.21 9.15
C MET A 135 -27.40 11.58 10.10
N MET A 136 -27.00 10.57 10.89
CA MET A 136 -27.91 9.85 11.79
C MET A 136 -28.51 10.76 12.88
N ALA A 137 -27.74 11.70 13.41
CA ALA A 137 -28.21 12.69 14.38
C ALA A 137 -29.14 13.74 13.75
N SER A 138 -29.14 13.88 12.42
CA SER A 138 -29.99 14.80 11.66
C SER A 138 -31.27 14.15 11.13
N LEU A 139 -31.44 12.84 11.32
CA LEU A 139 -32.70 12.15 11.03
C LEU A 139 -33.86 12.68 11.88
N SER A 140 -35.07 12.59 11.33
CA SER A 140 -36.30 12.84 12.07
C SER A 140 -36.52 11.77 13.15
N GLU A 141 -37.32 12.10 14.18
CA GLU A 141 -37.65 11.13 15.24
C GLU A 141 -38.40 9.89 14.70
N GLU A 142 -39.16 10.04 13.61
CA GLU A 142 -39.80 8.90 12.94
C GLU A 142 -38.76 7.97 12.31
N GLU A 143 -37.80 8.51 11.56
CA GLU A 143 -36.72 7.74 10.94
C GLU A 143 -35.84 7.06 12.00
N LYS A 144 -35.49 7.78 13.08
CA LYS A 144 -34.75 7.21 14.22
C LYS A 144 -35.48 6.04 14.86
N ARG A 145 -36.80 6.15 15.05
CA ARG A 145 -37.62 5.09 15.64
C ARG A 145 -37.71 3.85 14.75
N LYS A 146 -37.83 4.02 13.43
CA LYS A 146 -37.81 2.90 12.47
C LYS A 146 -36.45 2.20 12.48
N GLY A 147 -35.37 2.98 12.55
CA GLY A 147 -34.00 2.50 12.55
C GLY A 147 -33.30 2.71 11.22
N VAL A 148 -32.03 2.35 11.19
CA VAL A 148 -31.13 2.58 10.06
C VAL A 148 -30.52 1.29 9.56
N ILE A 149 -30.10 1.30 8.30
CA ILE A 149 -29.47 0.16 7.65
C ILE A 149 -28.28 0.62 6.79
N THR A 150 -27.22 -0.18 6.72
CA THR A 150 -26.11 0.03 5.78
C THR A 150 -25.51 -1.30 5.37
N CYS A 151 -24.78 -1.31 4.24
CA CYS A 151 -24.00 -2.47 3.80
C CYS A 151 -22.51 -2.11 3.83
N SER A 152 -21.76 -2.72 4.74
CA SER A 152 -20.31 -2.52 4.87
C SER A 152 -19.72 -3.55 5.84
N ALA A 153 -18.50 -4.00 5.57
CA ALA A 153 -17.72 -4.84 6.49
C ALA A 153 -16.47 -4.12 7.03
N GLY A 154 -16.42 -2.79 6.97
CA GLY A 154 -15.21 -1.99 7.25
C GLY A 154 -15.46 -0.79 8.17
N ASN A 155 -14.70 0.28 7.94
CA ASN A 155 -14.71 1.50 8.75
C ASN A 155 -16.10 2.16 8.85
N HIS A 156 -16.87 2.17 7.73
CA HIS A 156 -18.23 2.72 7.71
C HIS A 156 -19.18 1.96 8.63
N ALA A 157 -19.14 0.63 8.59
CA ALA A 157 -19.95 -0.21 9.46
C ALA A 157 -19.73 0.07 10.95
N GLN A 158 -18.47 0.24 11.37
CA GLN A 158 -18.13 0.59 12.75
C GLN A 158 -18.65 1.98 13.12
N GLY A 159 -18.50 2.97 12.21
CA GLY A 159 -19.02 4.32 12.40
C GLY A 159 -20.54 4.35 12.57
N VAL A 160 -21.29 3.64 11.73
CA VAL A 160 -22.76 3.53 11.82
C VAL A 160 -23.19 2.78 13.08
N ALA A 161 -22.53 1.67 13.42
CA ALA A 161 -22.83 0.90 14.61
C ALA A 161 -22.68 1.75 15.89
N LEU A 162 -21.52 2.38 16.08
CA LEU A 162 -21.28 3.22 17.27
C LEU A 162 -22.20 4.43 17.30
N SER A 163 -22.49 5.05 16.14
CA SER A 163 -23.44 6.16 16.06
C SER A 163 -24.85 5.73 16.48
N GLY A 164 -25.30 4.55 16.03
CA GLY A 164 -26.58 3.97 16.42
C GLY A 164 -26.66 3.71 17.91
N GLN A 165 -25.63 3.09 18.48
CA GLN A 165 -25.53 2.85 19.93
C GLN A 165 -25.62 4.15 20.72
N LYS A 166 -24.88 5.20 20.31
CA LYS A 166 -24.88 6.49 21.01
C LYS A 166 -26.23 7.18 20.93
N LEU A 167 -26.85 7.21 19.76
CA LEU A 167 -28.13 7.90 19.53
C LEU A 167 -29.36 7.09 19.98
N GLY A 168 -29.18 5.83 20.43
CA GLY A 168 -30.31 4.93 20.73
C GLY A 168 -31.09 4.49 19.48
N ILE A 169 -30.45 4.52 18.30
CA ILE A 169 -31.05 4.15 17.02
C ILE A 169 -30.65 2.70 16.70
N LYS A 170 -31.62 1.86 16.35
CA LYS A 170 -31.34 0.49 15.88
C LYS A 170 -30.57 0.55 14.56
N ALA A 171 -29.31 0.13 14.57
CA ALA A 171 -28.46 0.11 13.39
C ALA A 171 -28.26 -1.32 12.88
N THR A 172 -28.79 -1.63 11.70
CA THR A 172 -28.58 -2.91 11.02
C THR A 172 -27.45 -2.77 10.01
N VAL A 173 -26.47 -3.67 10.07
CA VAL A 173 -25.31 -3.66 9.17
C VAL A 173 -25.28 -4.98 8.40
N LEU A 174 -25.51 -4.91 7.09
CA LEU A 174 -25.39 -6.07 6.22
C LEU A 174 -23.94 -6.27 5.79
N MET A 175 -23.55 -7.53 5.76
CA MET A 175 -22.23 -7.98 5.34
C MET A 175 -22.35 -9.31 4.57
N PRO A 176 -21.41 -9.60 3.65
CA PRO A 176 -21.33 -10.92 3.02
C PRO A 176 -21.19 -12.05 4.05
N THR A 177 -21.70 -13.24 3.73
CA THR A 177 -21.55 -14.43 4.59
C THR A 177 -20.10 -14.85 4.81
N SER A 178 -19.22 -14.52 3.86
CA SER A 178 -17.77 -14.74 3.91
C SER A 178 -17.01 -13.74 4.79
N THR A 179 -17.70 -12.76 5.40
CA THR A 179 -17.04 -11.72 6.20
C THR A 179 -16.32 -12.31 7.42
N PRO A 180 -15.02 -12.03 7.62
CA PRO A 180 -14.27 -12.52 8.76
C PRO A 180 -14.94 -12.19 10.10
N SER A 181 -14.99 -13.17 11.01
CA SER A 181 -15.68 -13.05 12.30
C SER A 181 -15.24 -11.84 13.12
N ILE A 182 -13.97 -11.42 13.02
CA ILE A 182 -13.45 -10.23 13.68
C ILE A 182 -14.17 -8.94 13.25
N LYS A 183 -14.50 -8.79 11.96
CA LYS A 183 -15.23 -7.61 11.42
C LYS A 183 -16.68 -7.61 11.88
N VAL A 184 -17.32 -8.78 11.89
CA VAL A 184 -18.69 -8.97 12.40
C VAL A 184 -18.76 -8.66 13.90
N ASN A 185 -17.80 -9.16 14.68
CA ASN A 185 -17.74 -8.97 16.12
C ASN A 185 -17.46 -7.51 16.48
N ASN A 186 -16.66 -6.77 15.71
CA ASN A 186 -16.44 -5.34 15.92
C ASN A 186 -17.75 -4.55 15.82
N VAL A 187 -18.57 -4.81 14.80
CA VAL A 187 -19.89 -4.16 14.68
C VAL A 187 -20.81 -4.48 15.85
N ARG A 188 -20.87 -5.77 16.25
CA ARG A 188 -21.65 -6.19 17.42
C ARG A 188 -21.17 -5.53 18.71
N ARG A 189 -19.85 -5.40 18.89
CA ARG A 189 -19.23 -4.72 20.04
C ARG A 189 -19.63 -3.25 20.13
N TYR A 190 -19.80 -2.58 18.99
CA TYR A 190 -20.31 -1.21 18.91
C TYR A 190 -21.85 -1.12 18.93
N GLY A 191 -22.55 -2.19 19.29
CA GLY A 191 -24.02 -2.20 19.44
C GLY A 191 -24.81 -2.32 18.13
N GLY A 192 -24.14 -2.56 17.00
CA GLY A 192 -24.79 -2.78 15.72
C GLY A 192 -25.34 -4.21 15.56
N ASN A 193 -26.47 -4.34 14.88
CA ASN A 193 -27.05 -5.62 14.46
C ASN A 193 -26.39 -6.08 13.15
N ALA A 194 -25.33 -6.89 13.26
CA ALA A 194 -24.65 -7.45 12.10
C ALA A 194 -25.43 -8.62 11.50
N VAL A 195 -25.87 -8.47 10.24
CA VAL A 195 -26.62 -9.46 9.45
C VAL A 195 -25.75 -9.96 8.30
N LEU A 196 -25.55 -11.27 8.23
CA LEU A 196 -24.78 -11.91 7.16
C LEU A 196 -25.73 -12.35 6.05
N HIS A 197 -25.49 -11.89 4.82
CA HIS A 197 -26.30 -12.23 3.65
C HIS A 197 -25.48 -12.12 2.36
N GLY A 198 -25.73 -13.02 1.41
CA GLY A 198 -25.07 -13.02 0.11
C GLY A 198 -23.67 -13.64 0.14
N ASP A 199 -23.23 -14.07 -1.04
CA ASP A 199 -21.90 -14.68 -1.24
C ASP A 199 -20.80 -13.61 -1.36
N ASP A 200 -21.18 -12.42 -1.85
CA ASP A 200 -20.31 -11.27 -2.10
C ASP A 200 -20.93 -9.95 -1.62
N PHE A 201 -20.19 -8.85 -1.79
CA PHE A 201 -20.62 -7.52 -1.38
C PHE A 201 -21.83 -7.00 -2.17
N ASP A 202 -21.92 -7.30 -3.46
CA ASP A 202 -23.01 -6.83 -4.31
C ASP A 202 -24.34 -7.50 -3.94
N ALA A 203 -24.33 -8.80 -3.64
CA ALA A 203 -25.49 -9.52 -3.10
C ALA A 203 -25.91 -8.97 -1.73
N ALA A 204 -24.96 -8.71 -0.83
CA ALA A 204 -25.24 -8.10 0.47
C ALA A 204 -25.83 -6.69 0.32
N LYS A 205 -25.33 -5.90 -0.64
CA LYS A 205 -25.81 -4.54 -0.93
C LYS A 205 -27.20 -4.55 -1.54
N ALA A 206 -27.48 -5.46 -2.48
CA ALA A 206 -28.81 -5.60 -3.07
C ALA A 206 -29.86 -5.94 -2.00
N GLU A 207 -29.56 -6.88 -1.11
CA GLU A 207 -30.44 -7.19 0.03
C GLU A 207 -30.58 -6.00 0.99
N CYS A 208 -29.50 -5.24 1.23
CA CYS A 208 -29.54 -4.06 2.08
C CYS A 208 -30.53 -3.01 1.55
N LEU A 209 -30.51 -2.75 0.24
CA LEU A 209 -31.43 -1.81 -0.40
C LEU A 209 -32.87 -2.34 -0.37
N ARG A 210 -33.07 -3.63 -0.69
CA ARG A 210 -34.38 -4.27 -0.63
C ARG A 210 -35.00 -4.19 0.78
N ARG A 211 -34.21 -4.45 1.83
CA ARG A 211 -34.67 -4.33 3.23
C ARG A 211 -34.90 -2.89 3.64
N SER A 212 -34.07 -1.95 3.18
CA SER A 212 -34.29 -0.52 3.42
C SER A 212 -35.67 -0.08 2.94
N GLU A 213 -36.05 -0.45 1.71
CA GLU A 213 -37.36 -0.14 1.14
C GLU A 213 -38.49 -0.92 1.83
N ALA A 214 -38.36 -2.23 1.99
CA ALA A 214 -39.42 -3.09 2.52
C ALA A 214 -39.74 -2.84 4.00
N GLU A 215 -38.73 -2.49 4.80
CA GLU A 215 -38.88 -2.26 6.25
C GLU A 215 -38.95 -0.77 6.61
N GLY A 216 -38.77 0.13 5.63
CA GLY A 216 -38.74 1.58 5.85
C GLY A 216 -37.56 2.05 6.69
N LEU A 217 -36.45 1.30 6.67
CA LEU A 217 -35.21 1.65 7.36
C LEU A 217 -34.45 2.71 6.56
N THR A 218 -33.88 3.70 7.24
CA THR A 218 -33.10 4.73 6.54
C THR A 218 -31.72 4.19 6.18
N PHE A 219 -31.41 4.16 4.88
CA PHE A 219 -30.08 3.79 4.41
C PHE A 219 -29.05 4.87 4.78
N ILE A 220 -27.92 4.47 5.37
CA ILE A 220 -26.81 5.37 5.72
C ILE A 220 -25.66 5.15 4.71
N PRO A 221 -25.48 6.05 3.73
CA PRO A 221 -24.45 5.92 2.72
C PRO A 221 -23.04 6.13 3.29
N PRO A 222 -22.02 5.49 2.70
CA PRO A 222 -20.63 5.62 3.14
C PRO A 222 -19.95 6.94 2.75
N TYR A 223 -20.55 7.72 1.83
CA TYR A 223 -19.98 8.98 1.33
C TYR A 223 -21.00 9.89 0.61
N ASP A 224 -21.94 9.34 -0.16
CA ASP A 224 -22.77 10.11 -1.10
C ASP A 224 -24.02 10.71 -0.44
N ASP A 225 -23.80 11.64 0.48
CA ASP A 225 -24.87 12.38 1.17
C ASP A 225 -24.34 13.72 1.72
N PRO A 226 -25.09 14.84 1.60
CA PRO A 226 -24.65 16.14 2.08
C PRO A 226 -24.34 16.21 3.59
N TYR A 227 -25.10 15.53 4.45
CA TYR A 227 -24.78 15.46 5.88
C TYR A 227 -23.54 14.62 6.15
N VAL A 228 -23.34 13.54 5.40
CA VAL A 228 -22.12 12.74 5.49
C VAL A 228 -20.91 13.60 5.13
N ILE A 229 -20.94 14.29 3.99
CA ILE A 229 -19.88 15.20 3.52
C ILE A 229 -19.61 16.31 4.54
N ALA A 230 -20.65 16.96 5.05
CA ALA A 230 -20.53 18.00 6.06
C ALA A 230 -19.93 17.47 7.39
N GLY A 231 -20.26 16.23 7.76
CA GLY A 231 -19.62 15.57 8.89
C GLY A 231 -18.12 15.38 8.68
N GLN A 232 -17.71 14.98 7.47
CA GLN A 232 -16.27 14.79 7.17
C GLN A 232 -15.54 16.14 7.08
N GLY A 233 -16.20 17.18 6.59
CA GLY A 233 -15.65 18.53 6.47
C GLY A 233 -15.26 19.16 7.81
N THR A 234 -15.76 18.64 8.94
CA THR A 234 -15.31 19.11 10.27
C THR A 234 -13.81 18.87 10.48
N ILE A 235 -13.20 17.94 9.75
CA ILE A 235 -11.74 17.71 9.79
C ILE A 235 -10.99 18.95 9.34
N ALA A 236 -11.44 19.61 8.27
CA ALA A 236 -10.83 20.85 7.78
C ALA A 236 -11.02 22.01 8.76
N MET A 237 -12.18 22.08 9.42
CA MET A 237 -12.42 23.03 10.52
C MET A 237 -11.40 22.82 11.65
N GLU A 238 -11.15 21.58 12.06
CA GLU A 238 -10.13 21.29 13.07
C GLU A 238 -8.72 21.65 12.60
N ILE A 239 -8.33 21.29 11.36
CA ILE A 239 -7.03 21.67 10.79
C ILE A 239 -6.82 23.19 10.88
N CYS A 240 -7.82 23.98 10.45
CA CYS A 240 -7.74 25.44 10.49
C CYS A 240 -7.68 26.00 11.92
N ARG A 241 -8.23 25.31 12.92
CA ARG A 241 -8.15 25.73 14.32
C ARG A 241 -6.83 25.37 14.99
N GLN A 242 -6.18 24.32 14.50
CA GLN A 242 -4.97 23.75 15.10
C GLN A 242 -3.67 24.32 14.51
N ILE A 243 -3.73 24.89 13.30
CA ILE A 243 -2.62 25.64 12.69
C ILE A 243 -2.71 27.11 13.11
N MET A 244 -1.56 27.70 13.46
CA MET A 244 -1.50 29.10 13.94
C MET A 244 -2.03 30.10 12.89
N ASP A 245 -1.63 29.93 11.64
CA ASP A 245 -2.14 30.69 10.50
C ASP A 245 -2.50 29.73 9.36
N PRO A 246 -3.78 29.39 9.15
CA PRO A 246 -4.19 28.47 8.09
C PRO A 246 -3.83 28.94 6.68
N SER A 247 -3.58 30.24 6.48
CA SER A 247 -3.21 30.77 5.15
C SER A 247 -1.79 30.38 4.72
N THR A 248 -0.97 29.87 5.65
CA THR A 248 0.37 29.35 5.35
C THR A 248 0.34 27.91 4.84
N VAL A 249 -0.80 27.22 4.87
CA VAL A 249 -0.92 25.86 4.37
C VAL A 249 -0.91 25.86 2.85
N ASP A 250 0.15 25.31 2.25
CA ASP A 250 0.30 25.17 0.81
C ASP A 250 -0.59 24.06 0.24
N GLY A 251 -0.81 22.97 0.99
CA GLY A 251 -1.59 21.84 0.49
C GLY A 251 -2.14 20.89 1.56
N VAL A 252 -3.38 20.43 1.35
CA VAL A 252 -4.03 19.38 2.16
C VAL A 252 -4.31 18.16 1.27
N PHE A 253 -3.86 16.99 1.72
CA PHE A 253 -4.00 15.72 1.02
C PHE A 253 -4.96 14.80 1.78
N ALA A 254 -5.92 14.22 1.05
CA ALA A 254 -6.86 13.26 1.61
C ALA A 254 -7.09 12.07 0.65
N ALA A 255 -7.20 10.87 1.22
CA ALA A 255 -7.48 9.66 0.47
C ALA A 255 -8.88 9.71 -0.18
N VAL A 256 -8.98 9.22 -1.41
CA VAL A 256 -10.21 9.20 -2.19
C VAL A 256 -10.65 7.76 -2.45
N GLY A 257 -11.84 7.42 -1.95
CA GLY A 257 -12.64 6.30 -2.44
C GLY A 257 -13.89 6.87 -3.11
N GLY A 258 -15.02 6.91 -2.41
CA GLY A 258 -16.20 7.64 -2.88
C GLY A 258 -16.15 9.16 -2.71
N ALA A 259 -14.97 9.73 -2.41
CA ALA A 259 -14.67 11.16 -2.30
C ALA A 259 -15.40 12.02 -1.24
N GLY A 260 -16.29 11.47 -0.40
CA GLY A 260 -16.98 12.26 0.63
C GLY A 260 -16.05 12.98 1.63
N LEU A 261 -14.88 12.41 1.94
CA LEU A 261 -13.87 13.04 2.79
C LEU A 261 -13.27 14.30 2.14
N VAL A 262 -12.72 14.14 0.94
CA VAL A 262 -12.02 15.24 0.25
C VAL A 262 -12.99 16.33 -0.19
N ALA A 263 -14.23 15.98 -0.55
CA ALA A 263 -15.29 16.95 -0.85
C ALA A 263 -15.59 17.85 0.35
N GLY A 264 -15.73 17.27 1.55
CA GLY A 264 -15.97 18.02 2.78
C GLY A 264 -14.78 18.92 3.15
N ILE A 265 -13.56 18.41 3.00
CA ILE A 265 -12.33 19.18 3.26
C ILE A 265 -12.22 20.35 2.27
N ALA A 266 -12.34 20.09 0.97
CA ALA A 266 -12.23 21.10 -0.07
C ALA A 266 -13.27 22.22 0.12
N SER A 267 -14.52 21.85 0.41
CA SER A 267 -15.61 22.80 0.66
C SER A 267 -15.30 23.80 1.78
N TYR A 268 -14.68 23.34 2.87
CA TYR A 268 -14.31 24.21 3.98
C TYR A 268 -13.05 25.02 3.67
N MET A 269 -11.97 24.36 3.24
CA MET A 269 -10.67 24.99 2.99
C MET A 269 -10.77 26.10 1.96
N LYS A 270 -11.39 25.84 0.81
CA LYS A 270 -11.53 26.83 -0.27
C LYS A 270 -12.39 28.02 0.13
N ARG A 271 -13.34 27.84 1.06
CA ARG A 271 -14.25 28.91 1.50
C ARG A 271 -13.68 29.75 2.64
N VAL A 272 -12.97 29.13 3.59
CA VAL A 272 -12.49 29.78 4.83
C VAL A 272 -11.07 30.29 4.70
N VAL A 273 -10.18 29.51 4.09
CA VAL A 273 -8.77 29.90 3.89
C VAL A 273 -8.63 30.66 2.58
N GLY A 274 -9.22 30.13 1.52
CA GLY A 274 -9.23 30.72 0.19
C GLY A 274 -8.69 29.78 -0.89
N PRO A 275 -8.73 30.21 -2.16
CA PRO A 275 -8.36 29.36 -3.30
C PRO A 275 -6.88 29.00 -3.36
N GLN A 276 -6.01 29.76 -2.68
CA GLN A 276 -4.56 29.59 -2.70
C GLN A 276 -4.06 28.31 -2.00
N THR A 277 -4.79 27.80 -1.01
CA THR A 277 -4.46 26.51 -0.38
C THR A 277 -4.95 25.40 -1.29
N ALA A 278 -4.02 24.55 -1.75
CA ALA A 278 -4.38 23.42 -2.59
C ALA A 278 -5.02 22.30 -1.76
N VAL A 279 -6.01 21.62 -2.33
CA VAL A 279 -6.63 20.42 -1.78
C VAL A 279 -6.54 19.33 -2.84
N TYR A 280 -5.78 18.28 -2.52
CA TYR A 280 -5.53 17.16 -3.41
C TYR A 280 -6.22 15.90 -2.91
N GLY A 281 -6.90 15.22 -3.83
CA GLY A 281 -7.29 13.83 -3.66
C GLY A 281 -6.09 12.91 -3.87
N VAL A 282 -6.05 11.77 -3.19
CA VAL A 282 -5.05 10.73 -3.46
C VAL A 282 -5.73 9.38 -3.70
N GLU A 283 -5.40 8.75 -4.82
CA GLU A 283 -5.93 7.45 -5.26
C GLU A 283 -4.80 6.47 -5.59
N THR A 284 -5.13 5.19 -5.70
CA THR A 284 -4.21 4.18 -6.24
C THR A 284 -4.38 4.06 -7.76
N PRO A 285 -3.33 3.67 -8.52
CA PRO A 285 -3.45 3.47 -9.97
C PRO A 285 -4.50 2.43 -10.39
N ASP A 286 -4.81 1.47 -9.52
CA ASP A 286 -5.82 0.43 -9.68
C ASP A 286 -7.17 0.78 -9.01
N GLY A 287 -7.35 2.04 -8.61
CA GLY A 287 -8.55 2.57 -7.95
C GLY A 287 -8.73 4.07 -8.21
N ASP A 288 -8.42 4.53 -9.43
CA ASP A 288 -8.32 5.92 -9.86
C ASP A 288 -9.66 6.50 -10.38
N ALA A 289 -10.76 6.18 -9.68
CA ALA A 289 -12.12 6.49 -10.15
C ALA A 289 -12.37 8.01 -10.25
N MET A 290 -11.90 8.79 -9.28
CA MET A 290 -12.06 10.25 -9.28
C MET A 290 -11.17 10.89 -10.34
N ASP A 291 -9.91 10.50 -10.46
CA ASP A 291 -8.99 11.03 -11.49
C ASP A 291 -9.56 10.84 -12.90
N ARG A 292 -10.03 9.62 -13.22
CA ARG A 292 -10.68 9.35 -14.51
C ARG A 292 -11.97 10.14 -14.69
N SER A 293 -12.77 10.26 -13.64
CA SER A 293 -14.04 11.00 -13.69
C SER A 293 -13.81 12.50 -13.93
N LEU A 294 -12.83 13.11 -13.27
CA LEU A 294 -12.47 14.51 -13.46
C LEU A 294 -11.94 14.77 -14.87
N LYS A 295 -11.10 13.88 -15.40
CA LYS A 295 -10.60 13.96 -16.79
C LYS A 295 -11.69 13.78 -17.84
N ALA A 296 -12.67 12.91 -17.57
CA ALA A 296 -13.81 12.68 -18.47
C ALA A 296 -14.90 13.75 -18.36
N GLY A 297 -14.93 14.53 -17.28
CA GLY A 297 -15.97 15.52 -17.00
C GLY A 297 -17.28 14.93 -16.45
N HIS A 298 -17.39 13.61 -16.35
CA HIS A 298 -18.50 12.85 -15.77
C HIS A 298 -17.98 11.65 -14.98
N ARG A 299 -18.79 11.05 -14.11
CA ARG A 299 -18.42 9.88 -13.31
C ARG A 299 -18.14 8.68 -14.20
N VAL A 300 -17.04 7.99 -13.90
CA VAL A 300 -16.60 6.78 -14.60
C VAL A 300 -16.74 5.59 -13.67
N LEU A 301 -17.40 4.53 -14.14
CA LEU A 301 -17.44 3.24 -13.47
C LEU A 301 -16.22 2.41 -13.86
N LEU A 302 -15.38 2.09 -12.89
CA LEU A 302 -14.25 1.19 -13.08
C LEU A 302 -14.73 -0.27 -13.22
N PRO A 303 -14.11 -1.07 -14.11
CA PRO A 303 -14.43 -2.49 -14.24
C PRO A 303 -14.04 -3.26 -12.98
N GLU A 304 -12.87 -2.96 -12.42
CA GLU A 304 -12.28 -3.60 -11.25
C GLU A 304 -11.53 -2.57 -10.40
N VAL A 305 -11.25 -2.94 -9.14
CA VAL A 305 -10.45 -2.13 -8.21
C VAL A 305 -9.51 -2.99 -7.39
N GLY A 306 -8.33 -2.45 -7.07
CA GLY A 306 -7.33 -3.11 -6.23
C GLY A 306 -7.77 -3.29 -4.77
N PRO A 307 -7.50 -4.43 -4.12
CA PRO A 307 -7.95 -4.70 -2.74
C PRO A 307 -6.93 -4.27 -1.66
N PHE A 308 -5.80 -3.66 -2.04
CA PHE A 308 -4.74 -3.33 -1.08
C PHE A 308 -5.17 -2.22 -0.12
N ALA A 309 -5.58 -1.07 -0.68
CA ALA A 309 -6.25 0.02 0.03
C ALA A 309 -7.78 -0.18 -0.03
N ASP A 310 -8.27 -1.14 0.75
CA ASP A 310 -9.67 -1.60 0.74
C ASP A 310 -10.69 -0.51 1.11
N GLY A 311 -10.31 0.49 1.91
CA GLY A 311 -11.13 1.65 2.25
C GLY A 311 -11.35 2.62 1.09
N THR A 312 -10.50 2.57 0.06
CA THR A 312 -10.58 3.38 -1.17
C THR A 312 -10.88 2.56 -2.43
N ALA A 313 -11.05 1.24 -2.31
CA ALA A 313 -11.44 0.35 -3.39
C ALA A 313 -12.90 0.61 -3.83
N VAL A 314 -13.13 1.70 -4.56
CA VAL A 314 -14.45 2.17 -4.96
C VAL A 314 -14.51 2.27 -6.48
N ARG A 315 -15.44 1.53 -7.10
CA ARG A 315 -15.57 1.47 -8.56
C ARG A 315 -16.20 2.73 -9.17
N ILE A 316 -17.01 3.46 -8.39
CA ILE A 316 -17.70 4.67 -8.85
C ILE A 316 -17.77 5.67 -7.70
N VAL A 317 -17.35 6.91 -7.96
CA VAL A 317 -17.44 8.00 -6.99
C VAL A 317 -18.89 8.44 -6.75
N GLY A 318 -19.15 9.13 -5.64
CA GLY A 318 -20.49 9.65 -5.35
C GLY A 318 -20.90 10.78 -6.30
N GLU A 319 -22.20 10.98 -6.48
CA GLU A 319 -22.78 12.07 -7.27
C GLU A 319 -22.39 13.42 -6.71
N GLU A 320 -22.70 13.64 -5.43
CA GLU A 320 -22.44 14.91 -4.79
C GLU A 320 -20.95 15.14 -4.52
N PRO A 321 -20.17 14.15 -4.05
CA PRO A 321 -18.72 14.27 -3.98
C PRO A 321 -18.07 14.62 -5.32
N PHE A 322 -18.50 14.02 -6.44
CA PHE A 322 -17.97 14.36 -7.77
C PHE A 322 -18.28 15.81 -8.14
N ARG A 323 -19.54 16.25 -7.98
CA ARG A 323 -19.93 17.64 -8.24
C ARG A 323 -19.07 18.64 -7.47
N VAL A 324 -18.88 18.39 -6.17
CA VAL A 324 -18.04 19.24 -5.30
C VAL A 324 -16.57 19.20 -5.73
N CYS A 325 -16.02 18.02 -6.00
CA CYS A 325 -14.61 17.88 -6.37
C CYS A 325 -14.30 18.50 -7.73
N LYS A 326 -15.22 18.40 -8.71
CA LYS A 326 -15.07 19.02 -10.03
C LYS A 326 -14.92 20.54 -9.95
N GLU A 327 -15.55 21.17 -8.96
CA GLU A 327 -15.48 22.62 -8.73
C GLU A 327 -14.30 23.03 -7.85
N LEU A 328 -13.93 22.23 -6.85
CA LEU A 328 -13.07 22.69 -5.74
C LEU A 328 -11.72 21.98 -5.60
N LEU A 329 -11.52 20.82 -6.22
CA LEU A 329 -10.28 20.05 -6.08
C LEU A 329 -9.20 20.59 -7.02
N ASP A 330 -7.96 20.73 -6.53
CA ASP A 330 -6.83 21.18 -7.35
C ASP A 330 -6.23 20.05 -8.19
N GLY A 331 -6.53 18.81 -7.85
CA GLY A 331 -6.16 17.63 -8.62
C GLY A 331 -6.19 16.34 -7.81
N VAL A 332 -5.83 15.24 -8.48
CA VAL A 332 -5.64 13.93 -7.86
C VAL A 332 -4.19 13.50 -8.05
N VAL A 333 -3.57 13.00 -6.99
CA VAL A 333 -2.24 12.39 -7.02
C VAL A 333 -2.40 10.87 -6.94
N LEU A 334 -1.69 10.15 -7.78
CA LEU A 334 -1.65 8.69 -7.71
C LEU A 334 -0.46 8.23 -6.85
N ALA A 335 -0.71 7.24 -6.00
CA ALA A 335 0.32 6.57 -5.21
C ALA A 335 0.15 5.05 -5.27
N ASP A 336 1.24 4.34 -5.55
CA ASP A 336 1.20 2.88 -5.64
C ASP A 336 1.32 2.18 -4.28
N ASN A 337 1.24 0.84 -4.29
CA ASN A 337 1.26 0.04 -3.07
C ASN A 337 2.59 0.15 -2.31
N ASP A 338 3.72 0.28 -3.02
CA ASP A 338 5.04 0.37 -2.40
C ASP A 338 5.18 1.76 -1.73
N GLU A 339 4.72 2.83 -2.39
CA GLU A 339 4.65 4.18 -1.82
C GLU A 339 3.74 4.25 -0.58
N ILE A 340 2.60 3.54 -0.59
CA ILE A 340 1.71 3.41 0.57
C ILE A 340 2.41 2.68 1.71
N CYS A 341 3.12 1.57 1.43
CA CYS A 341 3.89 0.86 2.45
C CYS A 341 4.95 1.74 3.10
N ALA A 342 5.68 2.52 2.30
CA ALA A 342 6.64 3.50 2.79
C ALA A 342 5.96 4.57 3.67
N ALA A 343 4.78 5.07 3.28
CA ALA A 343 4.03 6.03 4.10
C ALA A 343 3.54 5.44 5.43
N ILE A 344 3.13 4.16 5.48
CA ILE A 344 2.81 3.48 6.74
C ILE A 344 4.04 3.48 7.66
N GLN A 345 5.22 3.16 7.11
CA GLN A 345 6.49 3.20 7.85
C GLN A 345 6.80 4.62 8.36
N ASP A 346 6.66 5.65 7.54
CA ASP A 346 6.91 7.04 7.98
C ASP A 346 5.99 7.45 9.14
N VAL A 347 4.69 7.13 9.08
CA VAL A 347 3.77 7.41 10.20
C VAL A 347 4.20 6.66 11.45
N TYR A 348 4.62 5.40 11.34
CA TYR A 348 5.15 4.64 12.46
C TYR A 348 6.45 5.24 13.02
N GLU A 349 7.33 5.75 12.16
CA GLU A 349 8.60 6.35 12.55
C GLU A 349 8.42 7.66 13.32
N ASP A 350 7.46 8.50 12.91
CA ASP A 350 7.15 9.77 13.58
C ASP A 350 6.22 9.64 14.79
N THR A 351 5.29 8.67 14.77
CA THR A 351 4.18 8.64 15.75
C THR A 351 4.01 7.34 16.52
N ARG A 352 4.77 6.29 16.17
CA ARG A 352 4.62 4.91 16.71
C ARG A 352 3.23 4.32 16.53
N SER A 353 2.47 4.86 15.58
CA SER A 353 1.13 4.40 15.22
C SER A 353 1.16 3.72 13.85
N ILE A 354 0.26 2.77 13.64
CA ILE A 354 0.21 1.96 12.42
C ILE A 354 -1.11 2.27 11.70
N PRO A 355 -1.12 3.12 10.67
CA PRO A 355 -2.29 3.30 9.83
C PRO A 355 -2.54 2.07 8.95
N GLU A 356 -3.78 1.91 8.51
CA GLU A 356 -4.11 0.97 7.42
C GLU A 356 -3.64 1.54 6.07
N PRO A 357 -3.59 0.74 4.98
CA PRO A 357 -3.14 1.24 3.68
C PRO A 357 -3.90 2.49 3.19
N SER A 358 -5.24 2.47 3.25
CA SER A 358 -6.09 3.64 2.95
C SER A 358 -5.84 4.83 3.89
N GLY A 359 -5.43 4.53 5.13
CA GLY A 359 -5.05 5.50 6.15
C GLY A 359 -3.77 6.25 5.82
N ALA A 360 -2.79 5.59 5.22
CA ALA A 360 -1.51 6.16 4.82
C ALA A 360 -1.51 6.75 3.40
N LEU A 361 -2.53 6.46 2.58
CA LEU A 361 -2.59 6.85 1.17
C LEU A 361 -2.37 8.35 0.96
N ALA A 362 -3.03 9.20 1.75
CA ALA A 362 -2.85 10.65 1.64
C ALA A 362 -1.39 11.09 1.83
N LEU A 363 -0.67 10.46 2.75
CA LEU A 363 0.74 10.76 2.99
C LEU A 363 1.64 10.25 1.85
N ALA A 364 1.34 9.08 1.30
CA ALA A 364 2.04 8.55 0.13
C ALA A 364 1.94 9.51 -1.06
N GLY A 365 0.72 9.99 -1.36
CA GLY A 365 0.49 10.99 -2.40
C GLY A 365 1.17 12.32 -2.12
N LEU A 366 1.14 12.80 -0.87
CA LEU A 366 1.85 14.01 -0.46
C LEU A 366 3.36 13.89 -0.73
N LYS A 367 4.01 12.79 -0.29
CA LYS A 367 5.43 12.54 -0.53
C LYS A 367 5.74 12.51 -2.04
N GLY A 368 4.97 11.74 -2.79
CA GLY A 368 5.11 11.63 -4.24
C GLY A 368 4.96 12.99 -4.92
N TYR A 369 4.01 13.81 -4.49
CA TYR A 369 3.80 15.16 -4.98
C TYR A 369 5.01 16.06 -4.74
N ILE A 370 5.57 16.07 -3.52
CA ILE A 370 6.76 16.88 -3.19
C ILE A 370 7.94 16.49 -4.08
N ILE A 371 8.19 15.18 -4.23
CA ILE A 371 9.33 14.67 -5.02
C ILE A 371 9.13 14.98 -6.51
N ARG A 372 7.98 14.63 -7.08
CA ARG A 372 7.70 14.78 -8.53
C ARG A 372 7.66 16.25 -8.98
N ASN A 373 7.38 17.18 -8.06
CA ASN A 373 7.34 18.62 -8.34
C ASN A 373 8.59 19.38 -7.84
N ASN A 374 9.66 18.69 -7.42
CA ASN A 374 10.90 19.29 -6.93
C ASN A 374 10.70 20.30 -5.79
N LEU A 375 9.80 19.99 -4.86
CA LEU A 375 9.47 20.87 -3.71
C LEU A 375 10.29 20.54 -2.46
N GLN A 376 11.26 19.62 -2.55
CA GLN A 376 12.13 19.27 -1.45
C GLN A 376 12.97 20.49 -1.02
N GLY A 377 13.05 20.75 0.28
CA GLY A 377 13.76 21.91 0.82
C GLY A 377 13.06 23.26 0.61
N SER A 378 11.83 23.27 0.11
CA SER A 378 11.08 24.51 -0.14
C SER A 378 10.61 25.22 1.13
N GLY A 379 10.57 24.53 2.27
CA GLY A 379 10.01 25.06 3.52
C GLY A 379 8.49 25.20 3.51
N LYS A 380 7.80 24.71 2.47
CA LYS A 380 6.34 24.75 2.34
C LYS A 380 5.64 23.87 3.37
N THR A 381 4.39 24.21 3.70
CA THR A 381 3.60 23.54 4.74
C THR A 381 2.49 22.67 4.14
N PHE A 382 2.51 21.38 4.45
CA PHE A 382 1.56 20.40 3.93
C PHE A 382 0.90 19.58 5.04
N VAL A 383 -0.37 19.20 4.82
CA VAL A 383 -1.14 18.35 5.73
C VAL A 383 -1.56 17.07 5.02
N ALA A 384 -1.30 15.91 5.62
CA ALA A 384 -1.89 14.64 5.21
C ALA A 384 -2.90 14.14 6.24
N VAL A 385 -4.07 13.70 5.77
CA VAL A 385 -5.09 13.08 6.62
C VAL A 385 -4.79 11.59 6.78
N VAL A 386 -4.41 11.18 7.99
CA VAL A 386 -4.24 9.77 8.36
C VAL A 386 -5.63 9.19 8.65
N SER A 387 -6.26 8.63 7.62
CA SER A 387 -7.71 8.44 7.58
C SER A 387 -8.24 7.26 8.42
N GLY A 388 -7.40 6.27 8.73
CA GLY A 388 -7.79 5.11 9.52
C GLY A 388 -6.65 4.15 9.88
N GLY A 389 -6.93 3.22 10.81
CA GLY A 389 -5.96 2.28 11.39
C GLY A 389 -6.45 0.84 11.52
N ASN A 390 -7.52 0.44 10.84
CA ASN A 390 -8.14 -0.89 10.98
C ASN A 390 -7.50 -1.93 10.05
N MET A 391 -6.22 -2.24 10.26
CA MET A 391 -5.49 -3.26 9.51
C MET A 391 -5.36 -4.58 10.26
N ASN A 392 -5.42 -5.72 9.54
CA ASN A 392 -5.04 -7.02 10.11
C ASN A 392 -3.51 -7.05 10.34
N PHE A 393 -3.08 -7.42 11.56
CA PHE A 393 -1.68 -7.53 11.93
C PHE A 393 -0.84 -8.36 10.95
N GLY A 394 -1.38 -9.44 10.38
CA GLY A 394 -0.67 -10.27 9.40
C GLY A 394 -0.26 -9.53 8.12
N ARG A 395 -0.95 -8.44 7.75
CA ARG A 395 -0.58 -7.59 6.61
C ARG A 395 0.71 -6.80 6.84
N LEU A 396 1.13 -6.60 8.10
CA LEU A 396 2.37 -5.88 8.40
C LEU A 396 3.61 -6.53 7.82
N ARG A 397 3.61 -7.85 7.64
CA ARG A 397 4.72 -8.55 6.97
C ARG A 397 4.90 -8.04 5.54
N PHE A 398 3.81 -7.97 4.78
CA PHE A 398 3.84 -7.45 3.42
C PHE A 398 4.27 -5.98 3.40
N VAL A 399 3.73 -5.17 4.33
CA VAL A 399 4.10 -3.75 4.45
C VAL A 399 5.59 -3.59 4.72
N ALA A 400 6.15 -4.32 5.68
CA ALA A 400 7.57 -4.26 6.01
C ALA A 400 8.46 -4.71 4.84
N GLU A 401 8.05 -5.75 4.09
CA GLU A 401 8.80 -6.24 2.93
C GLU A 401 8.77 -5.26 1.74
N ARG A 402 7.72 -4.45 1.58
CA ARG A 402 7.58 -3.48 0.47
C ARG A 402 8.06 -2.07 0.81
N ALA A 403 8.01 -1.66 2.08
CA ALA A 403 8.30 -0.28 2.48
C ALA A 403 9.75 0.16 2.17
N GLU A 404 10.74 -0.74 2.33
CA GLU A 404 12.15 -0.43 2.01
C GLU A 404 12.37 -0.18 0.50
N ILE A 405 11.58 -0.83 -0.34
CA ILE A 405 11.57 -0.61 -1.80
C ILE A 405 10.85 0.71 -2.12
N GLY A 406 9.68 0.95 -1.52
CA GLY A 406 8.90 2.18 -1.73
C GLY A 406 9.61 3.45 -1.22
N GLU A 407 10.50 3.32 -0.25
CA GLU A 407 11.41 4.39 0.19
C GLU A 407 12.56 4.66 -0.79
N GLY A 408 12.75 3.81 -1.81
CA GLY A 408 13.85 3.91 -2.76
C GLY A 408 15.22 3.66 -2.12
N ARG A 409 15.28 3.03 -0.93
CA ARG A 409 16.53 2.76 -0.21
C ARG A 409 17.17 1.45 -0.62
N GLU A 410 16.36 0.43 -0.82
CA GLU A 410 16.78 -0.90 -1.23
C GLU A 410 16.70 -1.04 -2.75
N VAL A 411 17.61 -1.83 -3.34
CA VAL A 411 17.52 -2.32 -4.71
C VAL A 411 17.48 -3.84 -4.71
N LEU A 412 16.74 -4.43 -5.65
CA LEU A 412 16.75 -5.86 -5.93
C LEU A 412 17.47 -6.09 -7.25
N MET A 413 18.62 -6.75 -7.24
CA MET A 413 19.45 -6.94 -8.44
C MET A 413 19.74 -8.42 -8.71
N SER A 414 19.92 -8.73 -9.99
CA SER A 414 20.48 -10.00 -10.44
C SER A 414 21.92 -9.82 -10.91
N PHE A 415 22.77 -10.77 -10.55
CA PHE A 415 24.18 -10.80 -10.94
C PHE A 415 24.50 -12.14 -11.60
N ARG A 416 24.99 -12.11 -12.83
CA ARG A 416 25.57 -13.27 -13.50
C ARG A 416 27.07 -13.24 -13.26
N VAL A 417 27.57 -14.22 -12.51
CA VAL A 417 28.96 -14.35 -12.11
C VAL A 417 29.59 -15.61 -12.72
N PRO A 418 30.90 -15.61 -13.04
CA PRO A 418 31.59 -16.83 -13.45
C PRO A 418 31.57 -17.88 -12.34
N GLU A 419 31.30 -19.15 -12.68
CA GLU A 419 31.20 -20.24 -11.71
C GLU A 419 32.60 -20.77 -11.33
N LYS A 420 33.36 -19.93 -10.60
CA LYS A 420 34.72 -20.22 -10.15
C LYS A 420 34.93 -19.80 -8.69
N PRO A 421 35.87 -20.45 -7.98
CA PRO A 421 36.16 -20.10 -6.60
C PRO A 421 36.52 -18.62 -6.45
N GLY A 422 35.93 -17.95 -5.45
CA GLY A 422 36.14 -16.53 -5.16
C GLY A 422 35.18 -15.53 -5.82
N SER A 423 34.33 -15.93 -6.78
CA SER A 423 33.38 -15.02 -7.44
C SER A 423 32.39 -14.34 -6.47
N PHE A 424 31.91 -15.09 -5.46
CA PHE A 424 30.99 -14.58 -4.43
C PHE A 424 31.62 -13.49 -3.58
N ILE A 425 32.85 -13.73 -3.12
CA ILE A 425 33.62 -12.77 -2.33
C ILE A 425 33.88 -11.53 -3.18
N LYS A 426 34.23 -11.67 -4.47
CA LYS A 426 34.46 -10.54 -5.37
C LYS A 426 33.22 -9.65 -5.50
N LEU A 427 32.04 -10.23 -5.71
CA LEU A 427 30.77 -9.49 -5.75
C LEU A 427 30.47 -8.81 -4.41
N HIS A 428 30.52 -9.57 -3.31
CA HIS A 428 30.24 -9.03 -1.98
C HIS A 428 31.22 -7.90 -1.59
N SER A 429 32.52 -8.06 -1.88
CA SER A 429 33.54 -7.05 -1.65
C SER A 429 33.30 -5.76 -2.43
N TYR A 430 32.77 -5.86 -3.66
CA TYR A 430 32.35 -4.67 -4.41
C TYR A 430 31.14 -3.97 -3.78
N LEU A 431 30.18 -4.75 -3.28
CA LEU A 431 28.98 -4.18 -2.66
C LEU A 431 29.32 -3.41 -1.37
N LEU A 432 30.34 -3.82 -0.61
CA LEU A 432 30.77 -3.09 0.58
C LEU A 432 31.08 -1.60 0.28
N PRO A 433 30.68 -0.68 1.18
CA PRO A 433 30.07 -0.87 2.49
C PRO A 433 28.53 -0.99 2.49
N ARG A 434 27.88 -1.21 1.33
CA ARG A 434 26.42 -1.36 1.27
C ARG A 434 25.97 -2.56 2.10
N ALA A 435 24.94 -2.35 2.91
CA ALA A 435 24.38 -3.42 3.72
C ALA A 435 23.48 -4.30 2.86
N VAL A 436 23.88 -5.57 2.71
CA VAL A 436 23.14 -6.61 2.01
C VAL A 436 22.00 -7.11 2.91
N THR A 437 20.79 -7.14 2.37
CA THR A 437 19.56 -7.57 3.06
C THR A 437 19.09 -8.94 2.57
N GLU A 438 19.41 -9.31 1.33
CA GLU A 438 19.10 -10.61 0.74
C GLU A 438 20.26 -11.05 -0.15
N PHE A 439 20.64 -12.33 -0.09
CA PHE A 439 21.63 -12.91 -0.97
C PHE A 439 21.27 -14.39 -1.20
N SER A 440 20.82 -14.69 -2.41
CA SER A 440 20.26 -15.99 -2.77
C SER A 440 20.90 -16.53 -4.04
N TYR A 441 21.36 -17.78 -3.99
CA TYR A 441 22.04 -18.48 -5.06
C TYR A 441 21.82 -19.99 -4.96
N ARG A 442 21.70 -20.63 -6.13
CA ARG A 442 21.83 -22.08 -6.30
C ARG A 442 22.68 -22.37 -7.53
N TYR A 443 23.57 -23.33 -7.41
CA TYR A 443 24.28 -23.92 -8.53
C TYR A 443 23.31 -24.41 -9.62
N ASN A 444 23.58 -24.05 -10.86
CA ASN A 444 22.76 -24.43 -12.01
C ASN A 444 23.58 -24.82 -13.25
N SER A 445 24.69 -24.13 -13.51
CA SER A 445 25.55 -24.35 -14.68
C SER A 445 27.02 -24.32 -14.27
N PRO A 446 27.90 -25.06 -14.97
CA PRO A 446 29.35 -25.03 -14.72
C PRO A 446 30.03 -23.75 -15.22
N ASP A 447 29.40 -22.95 -16.09
CA ASP A 447 30.05 -21.78 -16.68
C ASP A 447 29.77 -20.50 -15.87
N TYR A 448 28.51 -20.31 -15.47
CA TYR A 448 28.03 -19.10 -14.79
C TYR A 448 26.95 -19.42 -13.77
N GLY A 449 26.95 -18.66 -12.68
CA GLY A 449 25.93 -18.64 -11.64
C GLY A 449 25.09 -17.36 -11.71
N TYR A 450 23.81 -17.47 -11.37
CA TYR A 450 22.93 -16.31 -11.18
C TYR A 450 22.67 -16.12 -9.69
N ILE A 451 22.96 -14.91 -9.21
CA ILE A 451 22.76 -14.49 -7.83
C ILE A 451 21.65 -13.44 -7.83
N ILE A 452 20.67 -13.60 -6.93
CA ILE A 452 19.73 -12.54 -6.59
C ILE A 452 20.18 -11.93 -5.28
N CYS A 453 20.31 -10.61 -5.24
CA CYS A 453 20.78 -9.90 -4.07
C CYS A 453 20.05 -8.57 -3.91
N SER A 454 19.64 -8.30 -2.67
CA SER A 454 19.08 -7.01 -2.27
C SER A 454 20.04 -6.32 -1.31
N PHE A 455 20.16 -5.01 -1.44
CA PHE A 455 21.04 -4.20 -0.60
C PHE A 455 20.64 -2.72 -0.60
N TYR A 456 21.05 -2.01 0.44
CA TYR A 456 20.84 -0.57 0.55
C TYR A 456 21.85 0.22 -0.30
N LEU A 457 21.37 1.26 -0.98
CA LEU A 457 22.23 2.21 -1.71
C LEU A 457 23.11 3.02 -0.75
N LYS A 458 24.27 3.52 -1.22
CA LYS A 458 25.26 4.22 -0.37
C LYS A 458 24.67 5.43 0.37
N GLY A 459 23.80 6.18 -0.31
CA GLY A 459 23.09 7.33 0.26
C GLY A 459 21.97 6.97 1.25
N SER A 460 21.63 5.69 1.38
CA SER A 460 20.49 5.21 2.21
C SER A 460 20.89 4.86 3.64
N SER A 461 22.09 5.26 4.08
CA SER A 461 22.47 5.14 5.49
C SER A 461 21.57 6.00 6.37
N SER A 462 21.28 5.59 7.61
CA SER A 462 20.33 6.25 8.53
C SER A 462 20.55 7.75 8.81
N ARG A 463 21.62 8.36 8.29
CA ARG A 463 22.01 9.76 8.51
C ARG A 463 21.68 10.70 7.34
N THR A 464 21.46 10.16 6.15
CA THR A 464 21.13 10.89 4.92
C THR A 464 19.79 10.32 4.45
N GLY A 465 18.79 11.16 4.18
CA GLY A 465 17.47 10.67 3.73
C GLY A 465 17.56 9.76 2.49
N PRO A 466 16.43 9.17 2.04
CA PRO A 466 16.42 8.34 0.85
C PRO A 466 16.99 9.12 -0.36
N PRO A 467 17.73 8.45 -1.25
CA PRO A 467 18.28 9.09 -2.43
C PRO A 467 17.16 9.62 -3.32
N THR A 468 17.39 10.76 -3.98
CA THR A 468 16.47 11.23 -5.03
C THR A 468 16.39 10.20 -6.17
N PRO A 469 15.31 10.17 -6.97
CA PRO A 469 15.21 9.26 -8.11
C PRO A 469 16.41 9.36 -9.07
N THR A 470 16.94 10.55 -9.27
CA THR A 470 18.12 10.81 -10.11
C THR A 470 19.40 10.23 -9.50
N GLU A 471 19.63 10.43 -8.20
CA GLU A 471 20.80 9.87 -7.49
C GLU A 471 20.74 8.34 -7.47
N ARG A 472 19.57 7.79 -7.20
CA ARG A 472 19.31 6.34 -7.24
C ARG A 472 19.65 5.76 -8.62
N GLN A 473 19.09 6.34 -9.68
CA GLN A 473 19.31 5.87 -11.04
C GLN A 473 20.78 5.98 -11.45
N LYS A 474 21.47 7.03 -11.00
CA LYS A 474 22.91 7.21 -11.22
C LYS A 474 23.72 6.13 -10.50
N GLU A 475 23.45 5.90 -9.21
CA GLU A 475 24.18 4.89 -8.43
C GLU A 475 24.00 3.48 -9.02
N ILE A 476 22.78 3.13 -9.46
CA ILE A 476 22.51 1.83 -10.11
C ILE A 476 23.30 1.70 -11.42
N LYS A 477 23.35 2.76 -12.24
CA LYS A 477 24.16 2.76 -13.47
C LYS A 477 25.66 2.60 -13.19
N ASP A 478 26.17 3.29 -12.17
CA ASP A 478 27.57 3.19 -11.75
C ASP A 478 27.90 1.76 -11.27
N ILE A 479 26.99 1.13 -10.51
CA ILE A 479 27.12 -0.27 -10.07
C ILE A 479 27.24 -1.22 -11.26
N ILE A 480 26.34 -1.11 -12.23
CA ILE A 480 26.34 -1.97 -13.42
C ILE A 480 27.63 -1.79 -14.23
N ALA A 481 28.05 -0.54 -14.43
CA ALA A 481 29.25 -0.22 -15.20
C ALA A 481 30.55 -0.71 -14.53
N ASP A 482 30.64 -0.61 -13.20
CA ASP A 482 31.81 -1.09 -12.46
C ASP A 482 31.89 -2.62 -12.40
N LEU A 483 30.75 -3.29 -12.20
CA LEU A 483 30.70 -4.76 -12.18
C LEU A 483 31.02 -5.36 -13.54
N ALA A 484 30.67 -4.69 -14.64
CA ALA A 484 31.07 -5.12 -15.98
C ALA A 484 32.61 -5.18 -16.13
N LYS A 485 33.35 -4.25 -15.51
CA LYS A 485 34.84 -4.28 -15.48
C LYS A 485 35.39 -5.49 -14.70
N LEU A 486 34.56 -6.10 -13.86
CA LEU A 486 34.90 -7.27 -13.05
C LEU A 486 34.42 -8.59 -13.66
N ASP A 487 33.93 -8.58 -14.91
CA ASP A 487 33.32 -9.75 -15.58
C ASP A 487 32.05 -10.25 -14.87
N ILE A 488 31.29 -9.31 -14.31
CA ILE A 488 29.99 -9.56 -13.65
C ILE A 488 28.92 -8.75 -14.38
N GLU A 489 27.97 -9.44 -14.98
CA GLU A 489 26.81 -8.82 -15.62
C GLU A 489 25.73 -8.59 -14.55
N ALA A 490 25.18 -7.38 -14.49
CA ALA A 490 24.23 -6.97 -13.47
C ALA A 490 22.95 -6.39 -14.10
N ALA A 491 21.79 -6.74 -13.53
CA ALA A 491 20.49 -6.23 -13.95
C ALA A 491 19.68 -5.76 -12.74
N ASP A 492 19.03 -4.61 -12.86
CA ASP A 492 18.12 -4.07 -11.84
C ASP A 492 16.71 -4.65 -12.01
N TYR A 493 16.22 -5.33 -10.98
CA TYR A 493 14.90 -5.94 -10.90
C TYR A 493 14.01 -5.26 -9.85
N THR A 494 14.39 -4.08 -9.34
CA THR A 494 13.61 -3.38 -8.32
C THR A 494 12.17 -3.13 -8.77
N GLU A 495 11.98 -2.67 -10.00
CA GLU A 495 10.62 -2.41 -10.55
C GLU A 495 9.95 -3.65 -11.15
N ASN A 496 10.58 -4.82 -11.05
CA ASN A 496 10.03 -6.06 -11.60
C ASN A 496 9.12 -6.76 -10.58
N GLU A 497 7.80 -6.69 -10.79
CA GLU A 497 6.81 -7.29 -9.89
C GLU A 497 6.93 -8.81 -9.73
N PHE A 498 7.30 -9.54 -10.79
CA PHE A 498 7.59 -10.97 -10.67
C PHE A 498 8.79 -11.20 -9.74
N ALA A 499 9.83 -10.36 -9.84
CA ALA A 499 11.00 -10.49 -9.00
C ALA A 499 10.70 -10.19 -7.52
N LYS A 500 9.99 -9.08 -7.26
CA LYS A 500 9.58 -8.65 -5.91
C LYS A 500 8.63 -9.63 -5.23
N SER A 501 7.64 -10.14 -5.96
CA SER A 501 6.57 -10.96 -5.37
C SER A 501 6.86 -12.46 -5.36
N HIS A 502 7.67 -12.95 -6.30
CA HIS A 502 7.86 -14.39 -6.50
C HIS A 502 9.33 -14.80 -6.55
N LEU A 503 10.13 -14.27 -7.48
CA LEU A 503 11.49 -14.77 -7.73
C LEU A 503 12.34 -14.81 -6.45
N ARG A 504 12.30 -13.74 -5.64
CA ARG A 504 13.06 -13.66 -4.38
C ARG A 504 12.72 -14.77 -3.37
N HIS A 505 11.57 -15.43 -3.51
CA HIS A 505 11.15 -16.55 -2.68
C HIS A 505 11.36 -17.92 -3.35
N LEU A 506 11.73 -17.94 -4.64
CA LEU A 506 11.87 -19.15 -5.45
C LEU A 506 13.32 -19.47 -5.81
N VAL A 507 14.23 -18.50 -5.73
CA VAL A 507 15.67 -18.70 -5.96
C VAL A 507 16.18 -19.73 -4.95
N GLY A 508 16.74 -20.81 -5.47
CA GLY A 508 16.98 -22.04 -4.72
C GLY A 508 16.74 -23.22 -5.64
N GLY A 509 15.50 -23.69 -5.76
CA GLY A 509 15.17 -24.77 -6.69
C GLY A 509 15.99 -26.05 -6.52
N ARG A 510 15.82 -27.00 -7.44
CA ARG A 510 16.56 -28.27 -7.42
C ARG A 510 17.82 -28.16 -8.25
N SER A 511 18.88 -28.80 -7.77
CA SER A 511 20.13 -28.91 -8.51
C SER A 511 20.73 -30.31 -8.37
N THR A 512 21.52 -30.70 -9.37
CA THR A 512 22.28 -31.95 -9.37
C THR A 512 23.71 -31.62 -8.96
N VAL A 513 23.98 -31.75 -7.67
CA VAL A 513 25.25 -31.34 -7.07
C VAL A 513 25.87 -32.56 -6.39
N ALA A 514 27.01 -33.04 -6.90
CA ALA A 514 27.70 -34.18 -6.31
C ALA A 514 28.31 -33.82 -4.96
N HIS A 515 28.13 -34.70 -3.96
CA HIS A 515 28.72 -34.59 -2.63
C HIS A 515 28.43 -33.27 -1.89
N GLU A 516 27.28 -32.65 -2.16
CA GLU A 516 26.83 -31.46 -1.43
C GLU A 516 26.51 -31.78 0.03
N ARG A 517 27.10 -31.01 0.95
CA ARG A 517 26.73 -30.97 2.36
C ARG A 517 26.05 -29.64 2.66
N LEU A 518 24.91 -29.71 3.35
CA LEU A 518 24.08 -28.54 3.65
C LEU A 518 24.25 -28.15 5.11
N PHE A 519 24.49 -26.88 5.37
CA PHE A 519 24.67 -26.34 6.72
C PHE A 519 23.80 -25.12 6.92
N ARG A 520 23.14 -25.06 8.08
CA ARG A 520 22.47 -23.87 8.58
C ARG A 520 23.34 -23.22 9.65
N PHE A 521 23.81 -22.02 9.38
CA PHE A 521 24.63 -21.21 10.28
C PHE A 521 23.79 -20.12 10.92
N GLU A 522 24.15 -19.78 12.16
CA GLU A 522 23.60 -18.67 12.91
C GLU A 522 24.72 -17.75 13.36
N PHE A 523 24.58 -16.46 13.13
CA PHE A 523 25.52 -15.47 13.65
C PHE A 523 24.80 -14.22 14.14
N PRO A 524 25.32 -13.52 15.17
CA PRO A 524 24.79 -12.23 15.58
C PRO A 524 24.84 -11.25 14.42
N GLU A 525 23.69 -10.68 14.05
CA GLU A 525 23.61 -9.75 12.93
C GLU A 525 24.29 -8.43 13.31
N ARG A 526 25.31 -8.04 12.55
CA ARG A 526 26.11 -6.82 12.76
C ARG A 526 26.61 -6.31 11.40
N PRO A 527 26.89 -5.01 11.23
CA PRO A 527 27.50 -4.50 10.00
C PRO A 527 28.72 -5.34 9.58
N GLY A 528 28.70 -5.83 8.34
CA GLY A 528 29.76 -6.69 7.79
C GLY A 528 29.80 -8.12 8.34
N ALA A 529 28.76 -8.61 9.04
CA ALA A 529 28.68 -10.00 9.51
C ALA A 529 28.70 -11.00 8.33
N LEU A 530 27.89 -10.76 7.30
CA LEU A 530 27.91 -11.57 6.08
C LEU A 530 29.30 -11.60 5.42
N GLY A 531 29.95 -10.44 5.31
CA GLY A 531 31.31 -10.35 4.75
C GLY A 531 32.34 -11.11 5.55
N ARG A 532 32.28 -11.03 6.89
CA ARG A 532 33.14 -11.82 7.78
C ARG A 532 32.87 -13.31 7.60
N PHE A 533 31.61 -13.73 7.57
CA PHE A 533 31.24 -15.11 7.31
C PHE A 533 31.81 -15.62 5.98
N LEU A 534 31.63 -14.87 4.89
CA LEU A 534 32.18 -15.19 3.57
C LEU A 534 33.71 -15.20 3.54
N SER A 535 34.38 -14.34 4.31
CA SER A 535 35.85 -14.30 4.40
C SER A 535 36.44 -15.48 5.17
N VAL A 536 35.66 -16.05 6.09
CA VAL A 536 36.07 -17.21 6.89
C VAL A 536 35.90 -18.50 6.06
N LEU A 537 34.89 -18.58 5.19
CA LEU A 537 34.77 -19.70 4.23
C LEU A 537 36.04 -19.80 3.35
N LYS A 538 36.69 -20.97 3.36
CA LYS A 538 37.92 -21.18 2.61
C LYS A 538 37.68 -20.93 1.12
N PRO A 539 38.53 -20.13 0.42
CA PRO A 539 38.33 -19.77 -0.99
C PRO A 539 38.25 -20.95 -1.94
N ASN A 540 38.76 -22.12 -1.54
CA ASN A 540 38.89 -23.29 -2.40
C ASN A 540 37.70 -24.26 -2.31
N TRP A 541 36.67 -23.96 -1.52
CA TRP A 541 35.44 -24.74 -1.49
C TRP A 541 34.41 -24.18 -2.45
N ASN A 542 33.79 -25.07 -3.21
CA ASN A 542 32.71 -24.67 -4.09
C ASN A 542 31.43 -24.48 -3.26
N ILE A 543 30.83 -23.30 -3.36
CA ILE A 543 29.53 -22.99 -2.76
C ILE A 543 28.47 -23.35 -3.80
N SER A 544 27.62 -24.31 -3.50
CA SER A 544 26.56 -24.82 -4.40
C SER A 544 25.16 -24.34 -4.01
N LEU A 545 25.01 -23.76 -2.83
CA LEU A 545 23.81 -23.07 -2.36
C LEU A 545 24.23 -21.97 -1.41
N PHE A 546 23.62 -20.79 -1.55
CA PHE A 546 23.74 -19.73 -0.56
C PHE A 546 22.40 -19.04 -0.41
N HIS A 547 21.87 -18.98 0.81
CA HIS A 547 20.64 -18.26 1.09
C HIS A 547 20.78 -17.49 2.40
N TYR A 548 20.69 -16.17 2.29
CA TYR A 548 20.73 -15.23 3.39
C TYR A 548 19.60 -14.21 3.23
N ARG A 549 18.83 -14.00 4.30
CA ARG A 549 17.89 -12.88 4.40
C ARG A 549 17.98 -12.27 5.80
N ASN A 550 18.18 -10.97 5.83
CA ASN A 550 18.13 -10.19 7.04
C ASN A 550 16.68 -9.76 7.29
N HIS A 551 16.03 -10.39 8.27
CA HIS A 551 14.65 -10.07 8.66
C HIS A 551 14.57 -9.11 9.85
N GLY A 552 15.64 -8.37 10.15
CA GLY A 552 15.71 -7.54 11.36
C GLY A 552 15.66 -8.34 12.66
N ALA A 553 15.97 -9.64 12.59
CA ALA A 553 16.11 -10.51 13.75
C ALA A 553 17.54 -10.41 14.31
N ASP A 554 17.71 -10.64 15.62
CA ASP A 554 19.01 -10.57 16.31
C ASP A 554 20.04 -11.60 15.79
N VAL A 555 19.56 -12.63 15.10
CA VAL A 555 20.36 -13.74 14.55
C VAL A 555 20.17 -13.82 13.04
N GLY A 556 21.25 -13.54 12.31
CA GLY A 556 21.34 -13.82 10.87
C GLY A 556 21.36 -15.32 10.65
N LYS A 557 20.43 -15.81 9.83
CA LYS A 557 20.36 -17.23 9.44
C LYS A 557 20.85 -17.38 8.02
N VAL A 558 21.91 -18.16 7.83
CA VAL A 558 22.45 -18.48 6.51
C VAL A 558 22.33 -19.97 6.27
N LEU A 559 21.82 -20.34 5.09
CA LEU A 559 21.87 -21.71 4.59
C LEU A 559 22.96 -21.78 3.51
N VAL A 560 23.92 -22.70 3.66
CA VAL A 560 25.04 -22.87 2.73
C VAL A 560 25.16 -24.33 2.32
N GLY A 561 25.22 -24.57 1.01
CA GLY A 561 25.64 -25.83 0.42
C GLY A 561 27.12 -25.76 0.06
N LEU A 562 27.91 -26.71 0.57
CA LEU A 562 29.35 -26.80 0.32
C LEU A 562 29.67 -28.13 -0.37
N GLN A 563 30.59 -28.09 -1.34
CA GLN A 563 31.13 -29.29 -1.98
C GLN A 563 32.61 -29.46 -1.63
N PRO A 564 32.95 -30.21 -0.57
CA PRO A 564 34.33 -30.56 -0.29
C PRO A 564 34.86 -31.54 -1.36
N PRO A 565 36.10 -31.39 -1.85
CA PRO A 565 36.70 -32.33 -2.81
C PRO A 565 36.74 -33.78 -2.25
N PRO A 566 36.30 -34.81 -3.00
CA PRO A 566 36.23 -36.19 -2.49
C PRO A 566 37.60 -36.81 -2.17
N ASN A 567 38.65 -36.45 -2.91
CA ASN A 567 39.95 -37.12 -2.89
C ASN A 567 41.10 -36.25 -2.35
N GLY A 568 40.81 -35.16 -1.63
CA GLY A 568 41.85 -34.28 -1.07
C GLY A 568 42.69 -33.60 -2.17
N GLY A 569 42.18 -32.52 -2.75
CA GLY A 569 42.94 -31.65 -3.65
C GLY A 569 43.49 -30.42 -2.92
N ASN A 570 44.02 -29.44 -3.67
CA ASN A 570 44.48 -28.13 -3.15
C ASN A 570 43.40 -27.34 -2.36
N GLY A 571 42.14 -27.80 -2.35
CA GLY A 571 41.03 -27.23 -1.57
C GLY A 571 40.68 -27.96 -0.27
N GLY A 572 41.44 -28.99 0.12
CA GLY A 572 41.20 -29.78 1.33
C GLY A 572 40.28 -30.98 1.13
N SER A 573 40.12 -31.76 2.20
CA SER A 573 39.33 -32.98 2.35
C SER A 573 38.07 -32.74 3.17
N VAL A 574 37.21 -33.75 3.29
CA VAL A 574 36.07 -33.74 4.24
C VAL A 574 36.55 -33.51 5.69
N ALA A 575 37.76 -33.97 6.04
CA ALA A 575 38.35 -33.73 7.35
C ALA A 575 38.71 -32.25 7.57
N ASP A 576 39.18 -31.55 6.52
CA ASP A 576 39.49 -30.11 6.60
C ASP A 576 38.24 -29.25 6.75
N LEU A 577 37.11 -29.68 6.18
CA LEU A 577 35.82 -29.04 6.41
C LEU A 577 35.35 -29.24 7.85
N ASN A 578 35.47 -30.45 8.41
CA ASN A 578 35.08 -30.72 9.79
C ASN A 578 35.98 -29.98 10.80
N ALA A 579 37.29 -29.91 10.56
CA ALA A 579 38.22 -29.15 11.38
C ALA A 579 37.90 -27.65 11.34
N PHE A 580 37.64 -27.11 10.15
CA PHE A 580 37.19 -25.73 10.00
C PHE A 580 35.88 -25.45 10.72
N LEU A 581 34.88 -26.33 10.62
CA LEU A 581 33.62 -26.17 11.33
C LEU A 581 33.81 -26.20 12.85
N ALA A 582 34.79 -26.94 13.35
CA ALA A 582 35.16 -26.95 14.78
C ALA A 582 35.89 -25.67 15.22
N GLU A 583 36.68 -25.06 14.33
CA GLU A 583 37.32 -23.75 14.54
C GLU A 583 36.35 -22.57 14.31
N LEU A 584 35.27 -22.81 13.57
CA LEU A 584 34.24 -21.83 13.27
C LEU A 584 33.48 -21.50 14.55
N ASN A 585 33.73 -20.30 15.09
CA ASN A 585 33.06 -19.84 16.31
C ASN A 585 31.59 -19.39 16.07
N TYR A 586 30.89 -20.04 15.13
CA TYR A 586 29.49 -19.81 14.80
C TYR A 586 28.67 -21.08 15.03
N PRO A 587 27.53 -21.00 15.73
CA PRO A 587 26.59 -22.11 15.81
C PRO A 587 26.16 -22.58 14.42
N PHE A 588 26.20 -23.89 14.20
CA PHE A 588 25.74 -24.50 12.95
C PHE A 588 25.01 -25.82 13.19
N VAL A 589 24.15 -26.17 12.23
CA VAL A 589 23.48 -27.47 12.16
C VAL A 589 23.69 -28.02 10.75
N GLU A 590 24.15 -29.27 10.65
CA GLU A 590 24.19 -29.98 9.37
C GLU A 590 22.79 -30.49 9.00
N GLU A 591 22.27 -30.01 7.88
CA GLU A 591 20.93 -30.30 7.37
C GLU A 591 20.97 -31.26 6.16
N THR A 592 22.13 -31.88 5.87
CA THR A 592 22.33 -32.80 4.73
C THR A 592 21.34 -33.97 4.72
N ALA A 593 20.89 -34.43 5.89
CA ALA A 593 19.90 -35.49 6.04
C ALA A 593 18.44 -34.98 6.11
N ASN A 594 18.20 -33.68 6.05
CA ASN A 594 16.87 -33.09 6.20
C ASN A 594 15.96 -33.51 5.03
N VAL A 595 14.78 -34.02 5.37
CA VAL A 595 13.81 -34.53 4.40
C VAL A 595 13.33 -33.43 3.44
N ALA A 596 13.18 -32.19 3.93
CA ALA A 596 12.79 -31.06 3.10
C ALA A 596 13.89 -30.71 2.07
N TYR A 597 15.15 -30.69 2.49
CA TYR A 597 16.29 -30.48 1.59
C TYR A 597 16.32 -31.53 0.47
N ARG A 598 16.27 -32.81 0.82
CA ARG A 598 16.30 -33.91 -0.16
C ARG A 598 15.14 -33.85 -1.15
N ARG A 599 13.93 -33.49 -0.68
CA ARG A 599 12.73 -33.44 -1.53
C ARG A 599 12.68 -32.22 -2.46
N PHE A 600 13.11 -31.05 -2.00
CA PHE A 600 12.88 -29.79 -2.71
C PHE A 600 14.12 -29.14 -3.32
N LEU A 601 15.33 -29.53 -2.91
CA LEU A 601 16.57 -28.87 -3.34
C LEU A 601 17.56 -29.81 -4.07
N LEU A 602 17.42 -31.14 -3.95
CA LEU A 602 18.23 -32.11 -4.68
C LEU A 602 17.48 -32.75 -5.84
N ASN A 603 18.15 -32.95 -6.98
CA ASN A 603 17.69 -33.81 -8.07
C ASN A 603 18.06 -35.27 -7.74
N GLY A 604 17.06 -36.09 -7.44
CA GLY A 604 17.20 -37.50 -7.08
C GLY A 604 16.01 -38.00 -6.24
N THR A 605 15.67 -39.28 -6.33
CA THR A 605 14.63 -39.89 -5.48
C THR A 605 15.06 -39.89 -4.00
N PRO A 606 14.12 -39.72 -3.04
CA PRO A 606 14.39 -39.51 -1.61
C PRO A 606 15.31 -40.53 -0.94
#